data_AF-A0A3N4M1V2-F1
#
_entry.id   AF-A0A3N4M1V2-F1
#
_cell.length_a   1.000
_cell.length_b   1.000
_cell.length_c   1.000
_cell.angle_alpha   90.00
_cell.angle_beta   90.00
_cell.angle_gamma   90.00
#
_symmetry.space_group_name_H-M   'P 1'
#
loop_
_entity.id
_entity.type
_entity.pdbx_description
1 polymer ?
#
loop_
_entity_poly.entity_id
_entity_poly.type
_entity_poly.pdbx_seq_one_letter_code
_entity_poly.pdbx_strand_id
1 'polypeptide(L)'
;MRALFSPSWWLVPVLLTVLQLLALLVSAHDQPGKGYHSSRFDSKYNALRDLLVTPSTHPHLYRFTGRWTASRNIYRATNWPGTSVTILVFGPYCSIKLRPQSGLGKIETYRYYISIDGGEDYRYDLPAFDTGKEGEGREVSLFVPVKFDVEGDGYTKPAAQQAGKVVKRDGVPMPTSSMVGGVGTPSQPVKEEPIAKKLTPHAIRITSDPHTPFRFEGVLTENLLINQGWGWAKMQDERVTVEFIGEGIDAERLGGMGLTGGWTEVPPDEPTSNSQFNIKTSTATKTPNLVPAPALISTTQYQAAQRLAIRHWHTSAGVCLTANCNHRNPLPGLQTQYFQLNPLNHSLPFTLATNLPNTHPKHPKTQLDSYLFNPRQPPFPQSSPSHLVVDLGVADILIHKVDPAKYQKELTLFLCKLRLHAYPAANILVLARQDAPGKSASRTHANDNGDAAAVSEDQNTHVWFRSIIPATPDTAALRKKLFNATKAAVAAARELYPPDPKTGEGHLERRGEGEGQE
;
A
#
# COMPACT_ATOMS: atom_id res chain seq x y z
N MET A 1 39.97 -12.57 41.64
CA MET A 1 38.71 -13.03 41.02
C MET A 1 37.65 -11.97 41.19
N ARG A 2 37.38 -11.16 40.16
CA ARG A 2 36.23 -10.25 40.09
C ARG A 2 35.54 -10.51 38.75
N ALA A 3 34.31 -11.00 38.82
CA ALA A 3 33.48 -11.34 37.66
C ALA A 3 32.93 -10.07 37.01
N LEU A 4 33.13 -9.96 35.69
CA LEU A 4 32.52 -8.95 34.83
C LEU A 4 31.19 -9.51 34.31
N PHE A 5 30.07 -9.00 34.81
CA PHE A 5 28.74 -9.24 34.22
C PHE A 5 28.40 -8.09 33.26
N SER A 6 28.27 -8.42 31.98
CA SER A 6 27.86 -7.50 30.91
C SER A 6 26.32 -7.36 30.87
N PRO A 7 25.75 -6.14 30.80
CA PRO A 7 24.30 -5.91 30.88
C PRO A 7 23.58 -5.95 29.52
N SER A 8 23.96 -6.86 28.60
CA SER A 8 23.41 -6.88 27.23
C SER A 8 22.37 -7.99 26.95
N TRP A 9 21.91 -8.73 27.95
CA TRP A 9 21.04 -9.91 27.75
C TRP A 9 19.53 -9.63 27.85
N TRP A 10 19.11 -8.39 28.13
CA TRP A 10 17.70 -8.06 28.38
C TRP A 10 16.91 -7.59 27.14
N LEU A 11 17.58 -7.27 26.03
CA LEU A 11 16.90 -6.77 24.82
C LEU A 11 16.40 -7.88 23.88
N VAL A 12 17.04 -9.06 23.90
CA VAL A 12 16.62 -10.23 23.11
C VAL A 12 15.25 -10.76 23.55
N PRO A 13 14.95 -10.95 24.85
CA PRO A 13 13.63 -11.44 25.25
C PRO A 13 12.50 -10.46 24.96
N VAL A 14 12.75 -9.14 24.95
CA VAL A 14 11.73 -8.12 24.64
C VAL A 14 11.35 -8.13 23.16
N LEU A 15 12.32 -8.24 22.26
CA LEU A 15 12.02 -8.33 20.83
C LEU A 15 11.32 -9.66 20.47
N LEU A 16 11.74 -10.76 21.10
CA LEU A 16 11.11 -12.07 20.92
C LEU A 16 9.69 -12.10 21.49
N THR A 17 9.43 -11.45 22.63
CA THR A 17 8.07 -11.34 23.19
C THR A 17 7.19 -10.43 22.35
N VAL A 18 7.69 -9.33 21.77
CA VAL A 18 6.89 -8.50 20.85
C VAL A 18 6.55 -9.26 19.56
N LEU A 19 7.49 -10.02 18.99
CA LEU A 19 7.25 -10.89 17.84
C LEU A 19 6.34 -12.08 18.16
N GLN A 20 6.46 -12.68 19.34
CA GLN A 20 5.55 -13.73 19.81
C GLN A 20 4.15 -13.19 20.15
N LEU A 21 4.02 -11.98 20.70
CA LEU A 21 2.71 -11.34 20.92
C LEU A 21 2.03 -11.02 19.60
N LEU A 22 2.78 -10.51 18.61
CA LEU A 22 2.28 -10.28 17.26
C LEU A 22 1.93 -11.61 16.55
N ALA A 23 2.75 -12.66 16.71
CA ALA A 23 2.46 -13.98 16.14
C ALA A 23 1.26 -14.67 16.83
N LEU A 24 1.07 -14.51 18.15
CA LEU A 24 -0.08 -15.03 18.89
C LEU A 24 -1.38 -14.28 18.58
N LEU A 25 -1.30 -12.95 18.35
CA LEU A 25 -2.43 -12.16 17.86
C LEU A 25 -2.81 -12.50 16.41
N VAL A 26 -1.84 -12.90 15.57
CA VAL A 26 -2.09 -13.41 14.21
C VAL A 26 -2.58 -14.87 14.22
N SER A 27 -2.20 -15.67 15.21
CA SER A 27 -2.58 -17.09 15.32
C SER A 27 -3.99 -17.34 15.89
N ALA A 28 -4.73 -16.29 16.27
CA ALA A 28 -6.09 -16.40 16.79
C ALA A 28 -7.19 -16.11 15.76
N HIS A 29 -6.86 -15.83 14.49
CA HIS A 29 -7.89 -15.43 13.50
C HIS A 29 -7.75 -15.96 12.06
N ASP A 30 -7.04 -17.07 11.84
CA ASP A 30 -7.07 -17.74 10.53
C ASP A 30 -7.11 -19.26 10.70
N GLN A 31 -8.30 -19.86 10.51
CA GLN A 31 -8.37 -21.17 9.88
C GLN A 31 -8.53 -20.95 8.38
N PRO A 32 -7.56 -21.37 7.55
CA PRO A 32 -7.78 -21.40 6.11
C PRO A 32 -8.85 -22.45 5.83
N GLY A 33 -9.99 -22.03 5.26
CA GLY A 33 -10.89 -22.96 4.56
C GLY A 33 -12.25 -23.27 5.17
N LYS A 34 -12.82 -22.46 6.07
CA LYS A 34 -14.26 -22.56 6.40
C LYS A 34 -14.98 -21.22 6.30
N GLY A 35 -15.04 -20.71 5.08
CA GLY A 35 -16.09 -19.75 4.71
C GLY A 35 -17.46 -20.41 4.87
N TYR A 36 -18.44 -19.68 5.41
CA TYR A 36 -19.83 -20.12 5.54
C TYR A 36 -20.38 -20.59 4.17
N HIS A 37 -20.55 -21.89 3.97
CA HIS A 37 -21.21 -22.46 2.79
C HIS A 37 -22.71 -22.61 3.07
N SER A 38 -23.56 -21.91 2.29
CA SER A 38 -24.99 -22.23 2.21
C SER A 38 -25.18 -23.31 1.15
N SER A 39 -25.79 -24.44 1.50
CA SER A 39 -26.09 -25.56 0.60
C SER A 39 -27.39 -25.40 -0.18
N ARG A 40 -28.15 -24.32 0.04
CA ARG A 40 -29.37 -24.00 -0.71
C ARG A 40 -29.32 -22.56 -1.20
N PHE A 41 -29.38 -22.39 -2.52
CA PHE A 41 -29.51 -21.09 -3.19
C PHE A 41 -30.97 -20.86 -3.58
N ASP A 42 -31.52 -19.72 -3.17
CA ASP A 42 -32.88 -19.30 -3.50
C ASP A 42 -32.90 -18.74 -4.94
N SER A 43 -33.73 -19.33 -5.80
CA SER A 43 -33.81 -19.04 -7.25
C SER A 43 -34.17 -17.59 -7.60
N LYS A 44 -34.70 -16.81 -6.65
CA LYS A 44 -35.00 -15.38 -6.85
C LYS A 44 -33.77 -14.49 -6.97
N TYR A 45 -32.56 -15.04 -6.76
CA TYR A 45 -31.28 -14.33 -6.89
C TYR A 45 -30.55 -14.61 -8.20
N ASN A 46 -31.22 -15.15 -9.22
CA ASN A 46 -30.69 -15.19 -10.59
C ASN A 46 -30.56 -13.75 -11.11
N ALA A 47 -29.37 -13.16 -10.97
CA ALA A 47 -29.08 -11.83 -11.46
C ALA A 47 -29.08 -11.82 -13.00
N LEU A 48 -29.67 -10.76 -13.57
CA LEU A 48 -29.43 -10.35 -14.95
C LEU A 48 -27.91 -10.36 -15.19
N ARG A 49 -27.47 -11.03 -16.25
CA ARG A 49 -26.08 -11.38 -16.57
C ARG A 49 -25.04 -10.23 -16.62
N ASP A 50 -25.43 -8.98 -16.35
CA ASP A 50 -24.58 -7.79 -16.44
C ASP A 50 -24.84 -6.74 -15.35
N LEU A 51 -25.08 -7.13 -14.09
CA LEU A 51 -25.26 -6.16 -13.00
C LEU A 51 -23.88 -5.60 -12.55
N LEU A 52 -23.66 -4.30 -12.75
CA LEU A 52 -22.55 -3.59 -12.12
C LEU A 52 -22.80 -3.54 -10.61
N VAL A 53 -22.02 -4.29 -9.87
CA VAL A 53 -22.00 -4.28 -8.41
C VAL A 53 -21.17 -3.08 -8.00
N THR A 54 -21.78 -2.14 -7.28
CA THR A 54 -21.09 -0.96 -6.78
C THR A 54 -20.97 -1.05 -5.26
N PRO A 55 -20.00 -0.34 -4.66
CA PRO A 55 -19.95 -0.19 -3.21
C PRO A 55 -21.25 0.39 -2.63
N SER A 56 -21.90 1.32 -3.34
CA SER A 56 -23.18 1.89 -2.88
C SER A 56 -24.32 0.88 -2.84
N THR A 57 -24.37 -0.08 -3.76
CA THR A 57 -25.42 -1.09 -3.83
C THR A 57 -25.13 -2.30 -2.95
N HIS A 58 -23.84 -2.62 -2.73
CA HIS A 58 -23.41 -3.83 -2.02
C HIS A 58 -22.21 -3.53 -1.09
N PRO A 59 -22.35 -2.64 -0.10
CA PRO A 59 -21.24 -2.11 0.70
C PRO A 59 -20.45 -3.19 1.46
N HIS A 60 -21.09 -4.31 1.79
CA HIS A 60 -20.53 -5.46 2.50
C HIS A 60 -19.63 -6.34 1.63
N LEU A 61 -19.55 -6.11 0.32
CA LEU A 61 -18.60 -6.79 -0.58
C LEU A 61 -17.30 -6.00 -0.78
N TYR A 62 -17.20 -4.78 -0.23
CA TYR A 62 -16.08 -3.88 -0.47
C TYR A 62 -15.43 -3.44 0.84
N ARG A 63 -14.09 -3.39 0.82
CA ARG A 63 -13.29 -2.83 1.91
C ARG A 63 -12.20 -1.93 1.35
N PHE A 64 -12.32 -0.64 1.66
CA PHE A 64 -11.37 0.38 1.23
C PHE A 64 -10.27 0.54 2.29
N THR A 65 -9.03 0.61 1.82
CA THR A 65 -7.84 0.79 2.66
C THR A 65 -7.04 1.98 2.11
N GLY A 66 -6.51 2.83 2.99
CA GLY A 66 -5.90 4.11 2.63
C GLY A 66 -6.91 5.24 2.48
N ARG A 67 -6.48 6.33 1.82
CA ARG A 67 -7.29 7.56 1.71
C ARG A 67 -8.04 7.59 0.40
N TRP A 68 -9.35 7.76 0.50
CA TRP A 68 -10.27 7.79 -0.62
C TRP A 68 -11.15 9.03 -0.55
N THR A 69 -11.54 9.52 -1.72
CA THR A 69 -12.73 10.37 -1.85
C THR A 69 -13.84 9.60 -2.55
N ALA A 70 -15.07 9.94 -2.21
CA ALA A 70 -16.25 9.38 -2.88
C ALA A 70 -17.09 10.51 -3.45
N SER A 71 -17.54 10.34 -4.69
CA SER A 71 -18.53 11.21 -5.30
C SER A 71 -19.55 10.33 -6.03
N ARG A 72 -20.79 10.32 -5.52
CA ARG A 72 -21.85 9.42 -6.00
C ARG A 72 -21.40 7.95 -5.91
N ASN A 73 -21.20 7.30 -7.06
CA ASN A 73 -20.77 5.89 -7.17
C ASN A 73 -19.32 5.76 -7.67
N ILE A 74 -18.53 6.84 -7.61
CA ILE A 74 -17.15 6.86 -8.06
C ILE A 74 -16.22 7.12 -6.87
N TYR A 75 -15.31 6.18 -6.63
CA TYR A 75 -14.36 6.17 -5.53
C TYR A 75 -12.99 6.52 -6.06
N ARG A 76 -12.44 7.66 -5.68
CA ARG A 76 -11.14 8.11 -6.19
C ARG A 76 -10.06 7.77 -5.18
N ALA A 77 -9.10 6.95 -5.61
CA ALA A 77 -7.86 6.75 -4.87
C ALA A 77 -7.09 8.06 -4.83
N THR A 78 -6.47 8.33 -3.68
CA THR A 78 -5.53 9.45 -3.52
C THR A 78 -4.15 9.07 -4.05
N ASN A 79 -3.25 10.04 -4.14
CA ASN A 79 -1.85 9.81 -4.51
C ASN A 79 -1.02 9.21 -3.36
N TRP A 80 -1.63 8.86 -2.23
CA TRP A 80 -0.94 8.14 -1.15
C TRP A 80 -0.69 6.67 -1.55
N PRO A 81 0.54 6.17 -1.41
CA PRO A 81 0.85 4.78 -1.75
C PRO A 81 0.02 3.77 -0.92
N GLY A 82 -0.38 2.67 -1.55
CA GLY A 82 -1.04 1.54 -0.86
C GLY A 82 -2.54 1.72 -0.71
N THR A 83 -3.07 2.83 -1.21
CA THR A 83 -4.51 3.03 -1.39
C THR A 83 -5.07 1.90 -2.24
N SER A 84 -5.97 1.11 -1.64
CA SER A 84 -6.46 -0.13 -2.24
C SER A 84 -7.92 -0.41 -1.88
N VAL A 85 -8.58 -1.20 -2.73
CA VAL A 85 -9.92 -1.73 -2.46
C VAL A 85 -9.85 -3.25 -2.53
N THR A 86 -10.40 -3.91 -1.51
CA THR A 86 -10.57 -5.36 -1.47
C THR A 86 -12.03 -5.69 -1.72
N ILE A 87 -12.29 -6.68 -2.56
CA ILE A 87 -13.59 -7.02 -3.11
C ILE A 87 -13.83 -8.51 -2.93
N LEU A 88 -14.96 -8.89 -2.37
CA LEU A 88 -15.42 -10.27 -2.35
C LEU A 88 -16.26 -10.54 -3.60
N VAL A 89 -15.84 -11.50 -4.42
CA VAL A 89 -16.55 -11.95 -5.61
C VAL A 89 -16.79 -13.45 -5.58
N PHE A 90 -17.72 -13.94 -6.40
CA PHE A 90 -18.08 -15.35 -6.47
C PHE A 90 -18.14 -15.82 -7.93
N GLY A 91 -17.52 -16.96 -8.21
CA GLY A 91 -17.50 -17.54 -9.55
C GLY A 91 -16.09 -17.56 -10.17
N PRO A 92 -15.96 -17.94 -11.45
CA PRO A 92 -14.67 -18.18 -12.10
C PRO A 92 -14.03 -16.94 -12.75
N TYR A 93 -14.75 -15.82 -12.85
CA TYR A 93 -14.18 -14.55 -13.32
C TYR A 93 -15.02 -13.35 -12.88
N CYS A 94 -14.41 -12.18 -12.93
CA CYS A 94 -15.09 -10.89 -12.86
C CYS A 94 -14.43 -9.85 -13.78
N SER A 95 -15.06 -8.71 -13.99
CA SER A 95 -14.45 -7.55 -14.64
C SER A 95 -14.52 -6.31 -13.75
N ILE A 96 -13.37 -5.77 -13.38
CA ILE A 96 -13.27 -4.57 -12.55
C ILE A 96 -13.44 -3.34 -13.43
N LYS A 97 -14.31 -2.41 -13.03
CA LYS A 97 -14.49 -1.14 -13.73
C LYS A 97 -13.68 -0.02 -13.08
N LEU A 98 -12.61 0.40 -13.76
CA LEU A 98 -11.74 1.51 -13.38
C LEU A 98 -11.89 2.70 -14.33
N ARG A 99 -11.66 3.92 -13.85
CA ARG A 99 -11.48 5.12 -14.68
C ARG A 99 -10.19 5.83 -14.28
N PRO A 100 -9.38 6.30 -15.24
CA PRO A 100 -8.29 7.23 -14.95
C PRO A 100 -8.83 8.50 -14.30
N GLN A 101 -8.03 9.19 -13.48
CA GLN A 101 -8.39 10.55 -13.04
C GLN A 101 -8.46 11.49 -14.25
N SER A 102 -9.47 12.34 -14.27
CA SER A 102 -9.68 13.34 -15.32
C SER A 102 -8.64 14.46 -15.25
N GLY A 103 -8.21 14.98 -16.41
CA GLY A 103 -7.33 16.16 -16.45
C GLY A 103 -5.86 15.91 -16.10
N LEU A 104 -5.41 14.64 -16.06
CA LEU A 104 -3.98 14.33 -15.89
C LEU A 104 -3.15 14.64 -17.16
N GLY A 105 -3.82 14.82 -18.30
CA GLY A 105 -3.22 14.97 -19.62
C GLY A 105 -2.79 13.61 -20.19
N LYS A 106 -1.74 13.62 -21.02
CA LYS A 106 -1.11 12.40 -21.54
C LYS A 106 -0.47 11.59 -20.41
N ILE A 107 -0.97 10.38 -20.21
CA ILE A 107 -0.41 9.36 -19.33
C ILE A 107 0.41 8.41 -20.20
N GLU A 108 1.70 8.26 -19.91
CA GLU A 108 2.58 7.38 -20.70
C GLU A 108 2.40 5.91 -20.33
N THR A 109 2.14 5.64 -19.06
CA THR A 109 1.89 4.28 -18.54
C THR A 109 0.96 4.41 -17.35
N TYR A 110 -0.19 3.76 -17.42
CA TYR A 110 -1.15 3.75 -16.32
C TYR A 110 -1.04 2.42 -15.58
N ARG A 111 -0.65 2.48 -14.30
CA ARG A 111 -0.25 1.31 -13.51
C ARG A 111 -1.19 1.08 -12.33
N TYR A 112 -1.43 -0.19 -12.04
CA TYR A 112 -2.08 -0.66 -10.81
C TYR A 112 -1.64 -2.11 -10.52
N TYR A 113 -1.99 -2.62 -9.35
CA TYR A 113 -1.66 -3.97 -8.91
C TYR A 113 -2.92 -4.73 -8.51
N ILE A 114 -2.95 -6.04 -8.78
CA ILE A 114 -4.03 -6.94 -8.37
C ILE A 114 -3.44 -8.13 -7.62
N SER A 115 -3.97 -8.42 -6.44
CA SER A 115 -3.75 -9.65 -5.68
C SER A 115 -5.08 -10.40 -5.54
N ILE A 116 -5.02 -11.72 -5.64
CA ILE A 116 -6.18 -12.63 -5.53
C ILE A 116 -5.92 -13.55 -4.35
N ASP A 117 -6.90 -13.67 -3.47
CA ASP A 117 -6.91 -14.56 -2.30
C ASP A 117 -5.67 -14.42 -1.39
N GLY A 118 -5.14 -13.19 -1.30
CA GLY A 118 -3.95 -12.90 -0.49
C GLY A 118 -2.63 -13.34 -1.14
N GLY A 119 -2.65 -13.79 -2.39
CA GLY A 119 -1.46 -14.09 -3.18
C GLY A 119 -0.63 -12.86 -3.55
N GLU A 120 0.40 -13.07 -4.36
CA GLU A 120 1.30 -12.00 -4.81
C GLU A 120 0.55 -10.91 -5.59
N ASP A 121 1.04 -9.66 -5.48
CA ASP A 121 0.53 -8.54 -6.26
C ASP A 121 1.09 -8.57 -7.68
N TYR A 122 0.21 -8.74 -8.66
CA TYR A 122 0.54 -8.69 -10.07
C TYR A 122 0.41 -7.27 -10.60
N ARG A 123 1.46 -6.76 -11.26
CA ARG A 123 1.47 -5.45 -11.91
C ARG A 123 0.73 -5.50 -13.25
N TYR A 124 -0.15 -4.53 -13.45
CA TYR A 124 -0.84 -4.28 -14.71
C TYR A 124 -0.46 -2.89 -15.21
N ASP A 125 -0.06 -2.81 -16.48
CA ASP A 125 0.22 -1.56 -17.18
C ASP A 125 -0.73 -1.42 -18.37
N LEU A 126 -1.29 -0.22 -18.56
CA LEU A 126 -1.99 0.15 -19.78
C LEU A 126 -1.11 1.07 -20.64
N PRO A 127 -1.21 0.96 -21.98
CA PRO A 127 -0.45 1.79 -22.90
C PRO A 127 -0.83 3.27 -22.75
N ALA A 128 -0.02 4.15 -23.34
CA ALA A 128 -0.24 5.58 -23.23
C ALA A 128 -1.61 6.02 -23.76
N PHE A 129 -2.29 6.90 -23.03
CA PHE A 129 -3.54 7.55 -23.43
C PHE A 129 -3.61 8.98 -22.88
N ASP A 130 -4.46 9.81 -23.46
CA ASP A 130 -4.60 11.23 -23.07
C ASP A 130 -5.94 11.47 -22.38
N THR A 131 -5.90 11.86 -21.11
CA THR A 131 -7.08 12.19 -20.29
C THR A 131 -7.51 13.67 -20.42
N GLY A 132 -6.72 14.49 -21.13
CA GLY A 132 -6.98 15.93 -21.31
C GLY A 132 -7.64 16.27 -22.65
N LYS A 133 -7.54 15.40 -23.66
CA LYS A 133 -8.15 15.61 -24.98
C LYS A 133 -9.59 15.12 -25.11
N GLU A 134 -10.20 14.64 -24.02
CA GLU A 134 -11.59 14.17 -24.01
C GLU A 134 -12.56 15.37 -23.98
N GLY A 135 -12.61 16.11 -25.09
CA GLY A 135 -13.51 17.24 -25.31
C GLY A 135 -14.99 16.88 -25.57
N GLU A 136 -15.40 15.62 -25.40
CA GLU A 136 -16.75 15.15 -25.77
C GLU A 136 -17.40 14.22 -24.73
N GLY A 137 -17.12 14.39 -23.44
CA GLY A 137 -17.85 13.68 -22.37
C GLY A 137 -17.70 12.15 -22.36
N ARG A 138 -16.82 11.57 -23.17
CA ARG A 138 -16.51 10.14 -23.18
C ARG A 138 -15.42 9.85 -22.16
N GLU A 139 -15.80 9.60 -20.91
CA GLU A 139 -14.83 9.16 -19.91
C GLU A 139 -14.30 7.75 -20.23
N VAL A 140 -12.97 7.58 -20.33
CA VAL A 140 -12.36 6.25 -20.43
C VAL A 140 -12.77 5.39 -19.25
N SER A 141 -13.54 4.33 -19.53
CA SER A 141 -13.79 3.23 -18.60
C SER A 141 -12.99 2.02 -19.02
N LEU A 142 -12.21 1.50 -18.09
CA LEU A 142 -11.36 0.33 -18.24
C LEU A 142 -12.07 -0.84 -17.57
N PHE A 143 -12.31 -1.90 -18.33
CA PHE A 143 -12.79 -3.18 -17.80
C PHE A 143 -11.63 -4.15 -17.73
N VAL A 144 -11.22 -4.51 -16.52
CA VAL A 144 -10.09 -5.38 -16.27
C VAL A 144 -10.62 -6.78 -15.97
N PRO A 145 -10.54 -7.73 -16.92
CA PRO A 145 -10.96 -9.10 -16.66
C PRO A 145 -10.01 -9.76 -15.67
N VAL A 146 -10.57 -10.42 -14.67
CA VAL A 146 -9.85 -11.24 -13.69
C VAL A 146 -10.45 -12.64 -13.78
N LYS A 147 -9.61 -13.63 -14.10
CA LYS A 147 -9.99 -15.05 -14.10
C LYS A 147 -9.40 -15.69 -12.84
N PHE A 148 -10.17 -16.57 -12.21
CA PHE A 148 -9.72 -17.40 -11.10
C PHE A 148 -9.50 -18.79 -11.66
N ASP A 149 -8.29 -19.31 -11.53
CA ASP A 149 -7.98 -20.66 -12.00
C ASP A 149 -8.71 -21.65 -11.07
N VAL A 150 -9.79 -22.24 -11.60
CA VAL A 150 -10.58 -23.25 -10.90
C VAL A 150 -9.88 -24.59 -11.09
N GLU A 151 -9.12 -25.01 -10.08
CA GLU A 151 -8.64 -26.37 -9.84
C GLU A 151 -8.08 -27.12 -11.07
N GLY A 152 -6.76 -27.00 -11.26
CA GLY A 152 -5.94 -27.89 -12.08
C GLY A 152 -4.46 -27.74 -11.72
N ASP A 153 -4.02 -28.48 -10.70
CA ASP A 153 -2.62 -28.89 -10.40
C ASP A 153 -1.48 -27.86 -10.49
N GLY A 154 -1.76 -26.60 -10.18
CA GLY A 154 -0.73 -25.58 -9.97
C GLY A 154 -1.31 -24.19 -10.15
N TYR A 155 -0.87 -23.24 -9.32
CA TYR A 155 -1.08 -21.83 -9.60
C TYR A 155 -0.35 -21.51 -10.92
N THR A 156 -1.02 -21.67 -12.06
CA THR A 156 -0.54 -21.04 -13.28
C THR A 156 -0.61 -19.55 -13.02
N LYS A 157 0.57 -18.91 -12.97
CA LYS A 157 0.71 -17.46 -12.92
C LYS A 157 -0.35 -16.86 -13.83
N PRO A 158 -1.28 -16.00 -13.35
CA PRO A 158 -2.36 -15.49 -14.17
C PRO A 158 -1.70 -14.98 -15.45
N ALA A 159 -2.04 -15.61 -16.57
CA ALA A 159 -1.49 -15.20 -17.83
C ALA A 159 -1.83 -13.73 -17.92
N ALA A 160 -0.82 -12.86 -17.85
CA ALA A 160 -0.94 -11.45 -18.16
C ALA A 160 -1.24 -11.40 -19.66
N GLN A 161 -2.43 -11.86 -20.06
CA GLN A 161 -2.98 -11.76 -21.38
C GLN A 161 -3.16 -10.27 -21.59
N GLN A 162 -2.19 -9.73 -22.34
CA GLN A 162 -2.24 -8.52 -23.15
C GLN A 162 -3.19 -7.43 -22.65
N ALA A 163 -2.56 -6.33 -22.20
CA ALA A 163 -3.08 -4.96 -22.15
C ALA A 163 -4.60 -4.86 -22.24
N GLY A 164 -5.25 -4.56 -21.10
CA GLY A 164 -6.69 -4.25 -21.06
C GLY A 164 -7.07 -3.41 -22.27
N LYS A 165 -7.90 -3.98 -23.16
CA LYS A 165 -8.35 -3.30 -24.36
C LYS A 165 -9.08 -2.04 -23.91
N VAL A 166 -8.61 -0.86 -24.30
CA VAL A 166 -9.36 0.39 -24.09
C VAL A 166 -10.62 0.28 -24.95
N VAL A 167 -11.73 -0.16 -24.35
CA VAL A 167 -13.01 -0.26 -25.04
C VAL A 167 -13.60 1.15 -25.11
N LYS A 168 -13.38 1.85 -26.23
CA LYS A 168 -14.21 3.00 -26.61
C LYS A 168 -15.61 2.46 -26.88
N ARG A 169 -16.56 2.77 -26.01
CA ARG A 169 -17.91 2.19 -26.08
C ARG A 169 -18.76 2.97 -27.10
N ASP A 170 -18.59 2.65 -28.37
CA ASP A 170 -19.58 2.93 -29.42
C ASP A 170 -20.28 1.61 -29.79
N GLY A 171 -21.31 1.23 -29.03
CA GLY A 171 -22.36 0.29 -29.48
C GLY A 171 -21.99 -1.10 -30.02
N VAL A 172 -20.95 -1.81 -29.53
CA VAL A 172 -20.62 -3.17 -30.01
C VAL A 172 -21.20 -4.28 -29.08
N PRO A 173 -21.89 -5.30 -29.62
CA PRO A 173 -22.33 -6.47 -28.86
C PRO A 173 -21.16 -7.45 -28.59
N MET A 174 -21.16 -8.05 -27.40
CA MET A 174 -20.21 -9.09 -26.96
C MET A 174 -20.38 -10.39 -27.78
N PRO A 175 -19.34 -11.23 -27.92
CA PRO A 175 -19.40 -12.43 -28.75
C PRO A 175 -20.48 -13.40 -28.26
N THR A 176 -21.49 -13.61 -29.10
CA THR A 176 -22.42 -14.73 -28.96
C THR A 176 -21.72 -16.00 -29.45
N SER A 177 -21.76 -17.04 -28.63
CA SER A 177 -21.27 -18.38 -28.98
C SER A 177 -22.03 -18.89 -30.22
N SER A 178 -21.33 -19.05 -31.35
CA SER A 178 -21.88 -19.65 -32.56
C SER A 178 -21.82 -21.17 -32.46
N MET A 179 -23.00 -21.80 -32.38
CA MET A 179 -23.14 -23.24 -32.56
C MET A 179 -23.03 -23.59 -34.05
N VAL A 180 -22.04 -24.40 -34.42
CA VAL A 180 -21.97 -25.07 -35.73
C VAL A 180 -22.64 -26.43 -35.57
N GLY A 181 -23.72 -26.64 -36.33
CA GLY A 181 -24.52 -27.87 -36.32
C GLY A 181 -23.84 -29.03 -37.03
N GLY A 182 -23.63 -30.13 -36.31
CA GLY A 182 -23.38 -31.46 -36.86
C GLY A 182 -24.60 -32.34 -36.64
N VAL A 183 -25.15 -32.90 -37.72
CA VAL A 183 -26.28 -33.82 -37.71
C VAL A 183 -25.82 -35.17 -37.14
N GLY A 184 -26.12 -35.41 -35.86
CA GLY A 184 -25.90 -36.68 -35.16
C GLY A 184 -27.23 -37.28 -34.68
N THR A 185 -27.34 -38.59 -34.82
CA THR A 185 -28.42 -39.51 -34.45
C THR A 185 -29.03 -39.24 -33.06
N PRO A 186 -30.36 -39.44 -32.86
CA PRO A 186 -31.05 -39.09 -31.62
C PRO A 186 -30.68 -40.06 -30.48
N SER A 187 -29.65 -39.74 -29.73
CA SER A 187 -29.42 -40.30 -28.40
C SER A 187 -30.53 -39.81 -27.47
N GLN A 188 -31.13 -40.73 -26.70
CA GLN A 188 -32.15 -40.41 -25.70
C GLN A 188 -31.71 -39.23 -24.81
N PRO A 189 -32.62 -38.32 -24.44
CA PRO A 189 -32.28 -37.19 -23.57
C PRO A 189 -31.86 -37.74 -22.21
N VAL A 190 -30.54 -37.82 -22.00
CA VAL A 190 -29.98 -37.97 -20.66
C VAL A 190 -30.49 -36.78 -19.88
N LYS A 191 -31.31 -37.05 -18.87
CA LYS A 191 -31.81 -36.06 -17.93
C LYS A 191 -30.61 -35.63 -17.08
N GLU A 192 -29.76 -34.76 -17.65
CA GLU A 192 -28.68 -34.12 -16.92
C GLU A 192 -29.34 -33.33 -15.79
N GLU A 193 -29.24 -33.84 -14.57
CA GLU A 193 -29.55 -33.04 -13.40
C GLU A 193 -28.64 -31.82 -13.47
N PRO A 194 -29.18 -30.59 -13.36
CA PRO A 194 -28.37 -29.39 -13.40
C PRO A 194 -27.38 -29.47 -12.25
N ILE A 195 -26.13 -29.79 -12.56
CA ILE A 195 -25.03 -29.74 -11.61
C ILE A 195 -25.00 -28.30 -11.13
N ALA A 196 -25.45 -28.07 -9.90
CA ALA A 196 -25.42 -26.75 -9.29
C ALA A 196 -23.95 -26.33 -9.27
N LYS A 197 -23.56 -25.47 -10.22
CA LYS A 197 -22.19 -25.00 -10.35
C LYS A 197 -21.85 -24.24 -9.07
N LYS A 198 -21.08 -24.89 -8.19
CA LYS A 198 -20.65 -24.31 -6.91
C LYS A 198 -19.86 -23.04 -7.22
N LEU A 199 -20.35 -21.90 -6.75
CA LEU A 199 -19.65 -20.63 -6.89
C LEU A 199 -18.60 -20.54 -5.79
N THR A 200 -17.33 -20.50 -6.18
CA THR A 200 -16.20 -20.32 -5.25
C THR A 200 -16.02 -18.83 -4.92
N PRO A 201 -15.90 -18.46 -3.64
CA PRO A 201 -15.58 -17.09 -3.24
C PRO A 201 -14.11 -16.76 -3.50
N HIS A 202 -13.85 -15.54 -3.94
CA HIS A 202 -12.50 -14.98 -4.11
C HIS A 202 -12.42 -13.56 -3.53
N ALA A 203 -11.30 -13.25 -2.87
CA ALA A 203 -10.98 -11.92 -2.39
C ALA A 203 -9.97 -11.25 -3.33
N ILE A 204 -10.42 -10.21 -4.05
CA ILE A 204 -9.56 -9.46 -4.97
C ILE A 204 -9.15 -8.15 -4.31
N ARG A 205 -7.86 -7.90 -4.19
CA ARG A 205 -7.35 -6.59 -3.81
C ARG A 205 -6.77 -5.88 -5.03
N ILE A 206 -7.19 -4.64 -5.23
CA ILE A 206 -6.67 -3.75 -6.27
C ILE A 206 -5.95 -2.61 -5.57
N THR A 207 -4.66 -2.45 -5.83
CA THR A 207 -3.83 -1.37 -5.25
C THR A 207 -3.49 -0.34 -6.32
N SER A 208 -3.75 0.92 -5.99
CA SER A 208 -3.49 2.07 -6.85
C SER A 208 -2.01 2.40 -6.89
N ASP A 209 -1.48 2.71 -8.07
CA ASP A 209 -0.18 3.36 -8.19
C ASP A 209 -0.33 4.86 -7.83
N PRO A 210 0.54 5.42 -6.98
CA PRO A 210 0.44 6.81 -6.54
C PRO A 210 0.68 7.84 -7.67
N HIS A 211 1.36 7.46 -8.75
CA HIS A 211 1.58 8.35 -9.90
C HIS A 211 0.39 8.37 -10.87
N THR A 212 -0.36 7.27 -10.92
CA THR A 212 -1.56 7.14 -11.77
C THR A 212 -2.74 6.63 -10.96
N PRO A 213 -3.23 7.41 -9.98
CA PRO A 213 -4.32 6.97 -9.13
C PRO A 213 -5.59 6.69 -9.94
N PHE A 214 -6.30 5.62 -9.56
CA PHE A 214 -7.53 5.24 -10.23
C PHE A 214 -8.79 5.75 -9.55
N ARG A 215 -9.86 5.85 -10.35
CA ARG A 215 -11.23 5.94 -9.88
C ARG A 215 -11.90 4.58 -10.04
N PHE A 216 -12.48 4.06 -8.98
CA PHE A 216 -13.15 2.77 -8.93
C PHE A 216 -14.66 2.98 -8.94
N GLU A 217 -15.39 2.16 -9.69
CA GLU A 217 -16.87 2.24 -9.73
C GLU A 217 -17.54 0.98 -9.20
N GLY A 218 -16.94 -0.19 -9.46
CA GLY A 218 -17.57 -1.45 -9.15
C GLY A 218 -16.97 -2.61 -9.92
N VAL A 219 -17.65 -3.75 -9.82
CA VAL A 219 -17.27 -5.00 -10.49
C VAL A 219 -18.47 -5.55 -11.24
N LEU A 220 -18.23 -6.00 -12.47
CA LEU A 220 -19.15 -6.83 -13.23
C LEU A 220 -18.84 -8.30 -12.91
N THR A 221 -19.84 -9.04 -12.51
CA THR A 221 -19.75 -10.49 -12.28
C THR A 221 -21.01 -11.13 -12.82
N GLU A 222 -20.88 -12.33 -13.37
CA GLU A 222 -22.04 -13.08 -13.88
C GLU A 222 -22.93 -13.59 -12.75
N ASN A 223 -22.34 -13.81 -11.58
CA ASN A 223 -23.03 -14.38 -10.44
C ASN A 223 -22.77 -13.53 -9.19
N LEU A 224 -23.83 -13.27 -8.43
CA LEU A 224 -23.79 -12.44 -7.22
C LEU A 224 -24.40 -13.19 -6.05
N LEU A 225 -23.57 -13.56 -5.08
CA LEU A 225 -24.03 -14.06 -3.79
C LEU A 225 -23.99 -12.92 -2.77
N ILE A 226 -25.10 -12.18 -2.71
CA ILE A 226 -25.21 -10.94 -1.94
C ILE A 226 -25.24 -11.23 -0.42
N ASN A 227 -25.84 -12.33 0.04
CA ASN A 227 -26.10 -12.51 1.47
C ASN A 227 -24.88 -12.93 2.32
N GLN A 228 -23.73 -13.24 1.70
CA GLN A 228 -22.55 -13.72 2.44
C GLN A 228 -21.52 -12.65 2.76
N GLY A 229 -21.65 -11.44 2.19
CA GLY A 229 -20.63 -10.41 2.36
C GLY A 229 -20.51 -9.90 3.79
N TRP A 230 -21.58 -9.84 4.59
CA TRP A 230 -21.55 -9.23 5.94
C TRP A 230 -20.53 -9.87 6.89
N GLY A 231 -20.49 -11.20 6.95
CA GLY A 231 -19.51 -11.92 7.78
C GLY A 231 -18.09 -11.64 7.33
N TRP A 232 -17.83 -11.69 6.03
CA TRP A 232 -16.53 -11.33 5.45
C TRP A 232 -16.15 -9.88 5.73
N ALA A 233 -17.08 -8.95 5.53
CA ALA A 233 -16.87 -7.53 5.74
C ALA A 233 -16.51 -7.24 7.21
N LYS A 234 -17.21 -7.89 8.15
CA LYS A 234 -16.91 -7.82 9.58
C LYS A 234 -15.52 -8.38 9.89
N MET A 235 -15.16 -9.55 9.38
CA MET A 235 -13.82 -10.12 9.55
C MET A 235 -12.73 -9.17 9.01
N GLN A 236 -12.97 -8.51 7.87
CA GLN A 236 -12.04 -7.51 7.34
C GLN A 236 -11.91 -6.27 8.23
N ASP A 237 -12.96 -5.87 8.94
CA ASP A 237 -12.93 -4.74 9.87
C ASP A 237 -12.22 -5.09 11.18
N GLU A 238 -12.27 -6.36 11.59
CA GLU A 238 -11.59 -6.89 12.78
C GLU A 238 -10.08 -7.11 12.56
N ARG A 239 -9.62 -7.15 11.31
CA ARG A 239 -8.18 -7.26 10.99
C ARG A 239 -7.40 -6.06 11.52
N VAL A 240 -6.21 -6.36 12.04
CA VAL A 240 -5.21 -5.33 12.38
C VAL A 240 -4.97 -4.45 11.15
N THR A 241 -5.16 -3.15 11.35
CA THR A 241 -4.95 -2.11 10.36
C THR A 241 -3.75 -1.26 10.76
N VAL A 242 -2.76 -1.16 9.87
CA VAL A 242 -1.52 -0.42 10.08
C VAL A 242 -1.38 0.68 9.02
N GLU A 243 -1.14 1.91 9.47
CA GLU A 243 -0.63 2.97 8.59
C GLU A 243 0.88 3.11 8.78
N PHE A 244 1.64 2.89 7.71
CA PHE A 244 3.07 3.18 7.69
C PHE A 244 3.27 4.64 7.30
N ILE A 245 3.95 5.42 8.12
CA ILE A 245 4.18 6.85 7.93
C ILE A 245 5.68 7.09 7.75
N GLY A 246 6.05 7.64 6.60
CA GLY A 246 7.43 8.01 6.30
C GLY A 246 8.10 7.15 5.23
N GLU A 247 9.39 7.40 5.03
CA GLU A 247 10.17 6.82 3.93
C GLU A 247 10.48 5.34 4.17
N GLY A 248 10.41 4.88 5.42
CA GLY A 248 10.70 3.50 5.76
C GLY A 248 12.18 3.16 5.59
N ILE A 249 12.55 1.89 5.77
CA ILE A 249 13.94 1.43 5.53
C ILE A 249 14.36 1.65 4.08
N ASP A 250 13.37 1.65 3.20
CA ASP A 250 13.51 1.85 1.78
C ASP A 250 14.00 3.26 1.39
N ALA A 251 13.99 4.25 2.29
CA ALA A 251 14.73 5.52 2.12
C ALA A 251 16.20 5.32 1.76
N GLU A 252 16.80 4.26 2.29
CA GLU A 252 18.20 3.92 2.08
C GLU A 252 18.40 2.93 0.93
N ARG A 253 17.38 2.66 0.10
CA ARG A 253 17.46 1.67 -0.98
C ARG A 253 17.35 2.35 -2.34
N LEU A 254 18.19 1.93 -3.30
CA LEU A 254 18.00 2.30 -4.70
C LEU A 254 16.60 1.86 -5.16
N GLY A 255 15.78 2.81 -5.58
CA GLY A 255 14.40 2.54 -5.97
C GLY A 255 13.45 2.27 -4.80
N GLY A 256 13.77 2.70 -3.57
CA GLY A 256 12.80 2.74 -2.47
C GLY A 256 11.87 3.97 -2.53
N MET A 257 10.85 4.01 -1.66
CA MET A 257 9.88 5.11 -1.62
C MET A 257 10.59 6.44 -1.35
N GLY A 258 10.71 7.27 -2.38
CA GLY A 258 11.12 8.67 -2.25
C GLY A 258 12.35 9.13 -3.01
N LEU A 259 13.09 8.24 -3.68
CA LEU A 259 14.22 8.65 -4.53
C LEU A 259 13.81 8.88 -6.00
N THR A 260 12.52 9.15 -6.26
CA THR A 260 11.99 9.39 -7.61
C THR A 260 12.42 10.74 -8.21
N GLY A 261 13.00 11.63 -7.41
CA GLY A 261 13.49 12.93 -7.85
C GLY A 261 15.02 13.00 -7.93
N GLY A 262 15.60 12.51 -9.01
CA GLY A 262 16.84 13.09 -9.56
C GLY A 262 18.15 12.93 -8.77
N TRP A 263 18.34 11.88 -7.97
CA TRP A 263 19.69 11.51 -7.48
C TRP A 263 20.58 10.88 -8.57
N THR A 264 20.37 11.22 -9.85
CA THR A 264 21.22 10.78 -10.96
C THR A 264 22.43 11.66 -11.20
N GLU A 265 22.58 12.83 -10.57
CA GLU A 265 23.71 13.71 -10.87
C GLU A 265 24.43 14.18 -9.61
N VAL A 266 25.57 13.53 -9.39
CA VAL A 266 26.76 14.14 -8.80
C VAL A 266 26.92 15.54 -9.41
N PRO A 267 27.13 16.60 -8.60
CA PRO A 267 27.36 17.93 -9.16
C PRO A 267 28.53 17.89 -10.16
N PRO A 268 28.39 18.47 -11.38
CA PRO A 268 29.45 18.46 -12.39
C PRO A 268 30.72 19.23 -11.98
N ASP A 269 30.70 19.97 -10.86
CA ASP A 269 31.76 20.95 -10.54
C ASP A 269 32.62 20.60 -9.31
N GLU A 270 32.47 19.43 -8.68
CA GLU A 270 33.46 18.98 -7.70
C GLU A 270 34.52 18.09 -8.38
N PRO A 271 35.80 18.53 -8.46
CA PRO A 271 36.90 17.68 -8.88
C PRO A 271 37.11 16.60 -7.82
N THR A 272 36.40 15.49 -7.95
CA THR A 272 36.51 14.33 -7.08
C THR A 272 37.79 13.56 -7.40
N SER A 273 38.86 13.90 -6.69
CA SER A 273 39.92 12.92 -6.43
C SER A 273 39.36 11.84 -5.48
N ASN A 274 39.23 10.63 -6.02
CA ASN A 274 39.19 9.34 -5.29
C ASN A 274 37.91 8.86 -4.56
N SER A 275 36.71 9.35 -4.89
CA SER A 275 35.45 8.70 -4.43
C SER A 275 34.54 8.31 -5.59
N GLN A 276 34.97 7.34 -6.39
CA GLN A 276 34.15 6.75 -7.46
C GLN A 276 33.08 5.80 -6.90
N PHE A 277 31.89 6.33 -6.60
CA PHE A 277 30.65 5.55 -6.75
C PHE A 277 30.26 5.55 -8.23
N ASN A 278 31.11 4.92 -9.06
CA ASN A 278 30.81 4.67 -10.47
C ASN A 278 29.80 3.52 -10.55
N ILE A 279 28.51 3.85 -10.52
CA ILE A 279 27.52 2.96 -11.14
C ILE A 279 27.83 3.03 -12.64
N LYS A 280 28.70 2.14 -13.12
CA LYS A 280 28.94 1.92 -14.55
C LYS A 280 27.62 1.43 -15.16
N THR A 281 26.75 2.36 -15.51
CA THR A 281 25.73 2.16 -16.53
C THR A 281 26.49 1.91 -17.83
N SER A 282 26.55 0.64 -18.24
CA SER A 282 27.26 0.22 -19.44
C SER A 282 26.78 1.02 -20.64
N THR A 283 27.71 1.72 -21.29
CA THR A 283 27.53 2.69 -22.36
C THR A 283 27.16 2.08 -23.73
N ALA A 284 26.37 1.01 -23.79
CA ALA A 284 26.12 0.34 -25.06
C ALA A 284 24.74 -0.32 -25.22
N THR A 285 23.66 0.36 -24.81
CA THR A 285 22.34 0.21 -25.46
C THR A 285 21.48 1.42 -25.10
N LYS A 286 20.86 2.05 -26.11
CA LYS A 286 19.79 3.05 -25.98
C LYS A 286 18.51 2.43 -25.39
N THR A 287 18.60 1.73 -24.27
CA THR A 287 17.45 1.44 -23.42
C THR A 287 17.28 2.66 -22.52
N PRO A 288 16.15 3.39 -22.57
CA PRO A 288 15.92 4.51 -21.67
C PRO A 288 16.08 4.01 -20.23
N ASN A 289 17.01 4.64 -19.50
CA ASN A 289 17.32 4.37 -18.10
C ASN A 289 16.09 4.67 -17.22
N LEU A 290 15.06 3.81 -17.28
CA LEU A 290 14.08 3.68 -16.22
C LEU A 290 14.74 2.84 -15.13
N VAL A 291 15.28 3.47 -14.09
CA VAL A 291 15.18 2.84 -12.77
C VAL A 291 13.68 2.64 -12.57
N PRO A 292 13.15 1.39 -12.56
CA PRO A 292 11.72 1.18 -12.46
C PRO A 292 11.24 1.94 -11.24
N ALA A 293 10.25 2.82 -11.44
CA ALA A 293 9.69 3.63 -10.37
C ALA A 293 9.50 2.73 -9.13
N PRO A 294 9.96 3.15 -7.93
CA PRO A 294 9.86 2.40 -6.70
C PRO A 294 8.48 1.74 -6.59
N ALA A 295 8.43 0.45 -6.86
CA ALA A 295 7.17 -0.25 -6.77
C ALA A 295 6.93 -0.36 -5.27
N LEU A 296 5.92 0.32 -4.75
CA LEU A 296 5.48 0.24 -3.35
C LEU A 296 5.49 -1.22 -2.85
N ILE A 297 5.07 -2.15 -3.72
CA ILE A 297 5.02 -3.59 -3.48
C ILE A 297 6.38 -4.20 -3.10
N SER A 298 7.49 -3.56 -3.45
CA SER A 298 8.86 -4.02 -3.16
C SER A 298 9.43 -3.50 -1.85
N THR A 299 8.71 -2.60 -1.17
CA THR A 299 9.15 -2.02 0.11
C THR A 299 9.09 -3.04 1.22
N THR A 300 10.00 -2.94 2.18
CA THR A 300 10.07 -3.89 3.30
C THR A 300 8.79 -3.86 4.14
N GLN A 301 8.25 -2.66 4.35
CA GLN A 301 7.00 -2.44 5.08
C GLN A 301 5.81 -3.08 4.36
N TYR A 302 5.71 -2.93 3.04
CA TYR A 302 4.65 -3.57 2.25
C TYR A 302 4.76 -5.10 2.33
N GLN A 303 5.95 -5.65 2.09
CA GLN A 303 6.18 -7.10 2.13
C GLN A 303 5.92 -7.69 3.52
N ALA A 304 6.35 -7.02 4.59
CA ALA A 304 6.04 -7.44 5.95
C ALA A 304 4.52 -7.47 6.19
N ALA A 305 3.82 -6.44 5.74
CA ALA A 305 2.38 -6.35 5.93
C ALA A 305 1.60 -7.40 5.11
N GLN A 306 2.06 -7.74 3.89
CA GLN A 306 1.53 -8.85 3.10
C GLN A 306 1.70 -10.18 3.82
N ARG A 307 2.92 -10.48 4.30
CA ARG A 307 3.23 -11.74 4.99
C ARG A 307 2.47 -11.91 6.30
N LEU A 308 2.19 -10.82 6.99
CA LEU A 308 1.41 -10.81 8.22
C LEU A 308 -0.10 -10.79 7.98
N ALA A 309 -0.54 -10.76 6.70
CA ALA A 309 -1.95 -10.61 6.33
C ALA A 309 -2.64 -9.47 7.10
N ILE A 310 -1.96 -8.34 7.29
CA ILE A 310 -2.54 -7.15 7.91
C ILE A 310 -3.07 -6.21 6.84
N ARG A 311 -4.11 -5.45 7.16
CA ARG A 311 -4.56 -4.38 6.29
C ARG A 311 -3.61 -3.20 6.48
N HIS A 312 -3.13 -2.63 5.39
CA HIS A 312 -2.17 -1.54 5.51
C HIS A 312 -2.23 -0.55 4.35
N TRP A 313 -1.79 0.67 4.63
CA TRP A 313 -1.49 1.68 3.61
C TRP A 313 -0.27 2.48 4.05
N HIS A 314 0.21 3.32 3.14
CA HIS A 314 1.49 4.00 3.28
C HIS A 314 1.30 5.48 3.04
N THR A 315 1.65 6.28 4.04
CA THR A 315 1.67 7.73 3.98
C THR A 315 3.12 8.16 3.90
N SER A 316 3.67 7.92 2.70
CA SER A 316 5.04 8.28 2.31
C SER A 316 4.99 9.10 1.04
N ALA A 317 5.61 10.28 1.04
CA ALA A 317 5.70 11.13 -0.14
C ALA A 317 7.16 11.29 -0.62
N GLY A 318 8.10 10.53 -0.07
CA GLY A 318 9.52 10.73 -0.38
C GLY A 318 10.03 12.11 0.04
N VAL A 319 9.41 12.68 1.07
CA VAL A 319 9.79 13.96 1.65
C VAL A 319 10.24 13.76 3.08
N CYS A 320 11.12 14.64 3.49
CA CYS A 320 11.47 14.84 4.87
C CYS A 320 10.24 15.13 5.73
N LEU A 321 10.37 14.83 7.01
CA LEU A 321 9.44 15.33 8.01
C LEU A 321 9.44 16.87 8.05
N THR A 322 10.64 17.46 8.05
CA THR A 322 10.81 18.91 8.15
C THR A 322 10.59 19.60 6.82
N ALA A 323 9.96 20.79 6.87
CA ALA A 323 9.79 21.62 5.68
C ALA A 323 11.14 22.14 5.19
N ASN A 324 11.25 22.29 3.86
CA ASN A 324 12.44 22.84 3.19
C ASN A 324 13.75 22.13 3.54
N CYS A 325 13.70 20.83 3.86
CA CYS A 325 14.92 20.06 4.12
C CYS A 325 15.84 20.00 2.88
N ASN A 326 15.23 19.95 1.68
CA ASN A 326 15.93 19.98 0.42
C ASN A 326 15.89 21.40 -0.14
N HIS A 327 16.99 22.13 -0.02
CA HIS A 327 17.11 23.50 -0.53
C HIS A 327 16.84 23.61 -2.04
N ARG A 328 17.04 22.52 -2.81
CA ARG A 328 16.77 22.50 -4.26
C ARG A 328 15.28 22.39 -4.60
N ASN A 329 14.47 21.88 -3.68
CA ASN A 329 13.03 21.73 -3.86
C ASN A 329 12.31 21.99 -2.53
N PRO A 330 12.11 23.28 -2.17
CA PRO A 330 11.51 23.67 -0.90
C PRO A 330 10.02 23.33 -0.90
N LEU A 331 9.72 22.10 -0.48
CA LEU A 331 8.36 21.60 -0.32
C LEU A 331 7.97 21.61 1.16
N PRO A 332 6.66 21.73 1.45
CA PRO A 332 6.12 21.41 2.76
C PRO A 332 6.58 20.01 3.19
N GLY A 333 7.01 19.88 4.44
CA GLY A 333 7.42 18.59 5.00
C GLY A 333 6.21 17.65 5.20
N LEU A 334 6.49 16.39 5.49
CA LEU A 334 5.45 15.39 5.75
C LEU A 334 4.52 15.82 6.87
N GLN A 335 5.02 16.56 7.87
CA GLN A 335 4.18 17.05 8.97
C GLN A 335 3.01 17.94 8.54
N THR A 336 3.10 18.55 7.36
CA THR A 336 2.05 19.37 6.75
C THR A 336 1.24 18.52 5.78
N GLN A 337 1.92 17.81 4.87
CA GLN A 337 1.27 17.01 3.83
C GLN A 337 0.44 15.86 4.40
N TYR A 338 0.85 15.27 5.53
CA TYR A 338 0.14 14.19 6.19
C TYR A 338 -1.33 14.53 6.49
N PHE A 339 -1.65 15.79 6.76
CA PHE A 339 -3.03 16.21 7.07
C PHE A 339 -3.83 16.59 5.82
N GLN A 340 -3.29 16.33 4.63
CA GLN A 340 -3.92 16.60 3.34
C GLN A 340 -4.44 15.32 2.71
N LEU A 341 -5.50 15.46 1.93
CA LEU A 341 -6.14 14.36 1.23
C LEU A 341 -5.16 13.73 0.23
N ASN A 342 -4.40 14.53 -0.50
CA ASN A 342 -3.35 14.08 -1.41
C ASN A 342 -2.00 14.67 -0.99
N PRO A 343 -0.90 13.91 -1.12
CA PRO A 343 0.42 14.51 -1.08
C PRO A 343 0.61 15.46 -2.27
N LEU A 344 1.53 16.41 -2.12
CA LEU A 344 1.94 17.25 -3.24
C LEU A 344 2.62 16.39 -4.31
N ASN A 345 2.34 16.67 -5.57
CA ASN A 345 2.97 15.94 -6.64
C ASN A 345 4.44 16.37 -6.82
N HIS A 346 5.37 15.50 -6.41
CA HIS A 346 6.81 15.71 -6.53
C HIS A 346 7.37 15.62 -7.96
N SER A 347 6.55 15.20 -8.94
CA SER A 347 6.98 15.10 -10.33
C SER A 347 7.12 16.46 -11.03
N LEU A 348 6.60 17.53 -10.43
CA LEU A 348 6.74 18.89 -10.94
C LEU A 348 7.53 19.73 -9.94
N PRO A 349 8.55 20.49 -10.38
CA PRO A 349 9.15 21.54 -9.58
C PRO A 349 8.06 22.43 -8.97
N PHE A 350 8.14 22.72 -7.68
CA PHE A 350 7.11 23.49 -6.97
C PHE A 350 6.80 24.82 -7.66
N THR A 351 7.83 25.50 -8.17
CA THR A 351 7.72 26.75 -8.94
C THR A 351 6.87 26.61 -10.20
N LEU A 352 6.97 25.48 -10.90
CA LEU A 352 6.12 25.19 -12.04
C LEU A 352 4.70 24.84 -11.59
N ALA A 353 4.54 24.13 -10.48
CA ALA A 353 3.23 23.79 -9.93
C ALA A 353 2.43 25.04 -9.49
N THR A 354 3.09 26.04 -8.92
CA THR A 354 2.46 27.32 -8.50
C THR A 354 2.11 28.24 -9.66
N ASN A 355 2.72 28.04 -10.84
CA ASN A 355 2.40 28.80 -12.05
C ASN A 355 1.18 28.24 -12.80
N LEU A 356 0.68 27.07 -12.40
CA LEU A 356 -0.53 26.50 -12.97
C LEU A 356 -1.76 27.31 -12.50
N PRO A 357 -2.86 27.36 -13.28
CA PRO A 357 -4.12 27.92 -12.80
C PRO A 357 -4.55 27.26 -11.48
N ASN A 358 -5.15 28.03 -10.55
CA ASN A 358 -5.66 27.49 -9.28
C ASN A 358 -6.71 26.36 -9.46
N THR A 359 -7.26 26.18 -10.66
CA THR A 359 -8.20 25.11 -11.03
C THR A 359 -7.51 23.85 -11.57
N HIS A 360 -6.21 23.91 -11.84
CA HIS A 360 -5.46 22.79 -12.40
C HIS A 360 -5.28 21.68 -11.35
N PRO A 361 -5.48 20.38 -11.68
CA PRO A 361 -5.41 19.27 -10.70
C PRO A 361 -4.00 19.04 -10.11
N LYS A 362 -2.96 19.59 -10.75
CA LYS A 362 -1.58 19.58 -10.26
C LYS A 362 -1.17 20.87 -9.52
N HIS A 363 -2.08 21.83 -9.38
CA HIS A 363 -1.79 23.05 -8.63
C HIS A 363 -1.80 22.75 -7.12
N PRO A 364 -0.86 23.29 -6.31
CA PRO A 364 -0.82 22.99 -4.88
C PRO A 364 -2.17 23.24 -4.19
N LYS A 365 -2.85 24.37 -4.45
CA LYS A 365 -4.16 24.66 -3.80
C LYS A 365 -5.24 23.60 -4.03
N THR A 366 -5.23 22.88 -5.15
CA THR A 366 -6.21 21.81 -5.41
C THR A 366 -5.79 20.48 -4.77
N GLN A 367 -4.53 20.36 -4.35
CA GLN A 367 -3.98 19.20 -3.67
C GLN A 367 -4.01 19.36 -2.13
N LEU A 368 -4.08 20.60 -1.65
CA LEU A 368 -4.06 20.98 -0.23
C LEU A 368 -5.40 20.77 0.50
N ASP A 369 -6.37 20.05 -0.08
CA ASP A 369 -7.61 19.72 0.62
C ASP A 369 -7.28 18.98 1.92
N SER A 370 -7.80 19.46 3.05
CA SER A 370 -7.60 18.81 4.34
C SER A 370 -8.21 17.41 4.33
N TYR A 371 -7.45 16.42 4.79
CA TYR A 371 -8.00 15.09 5.02
C TYR A 371 -8.84 15.12 6.29
N LEU A 372 -10.11 14.72 6.17
CA LEU A 372 -11.02 14.59 7.30
C LEU A 372 -10.75 13.24 7.97
N PHE A 373 -10.06 13.27 9.10
CA PHE A 373 -9.87 12.09 9.93
C PHE A 373 -11.18 11.71 10.61
N ASN A 374 -11.58 10.44 10.52
CA ASN A 374 -12.85 9.92 11.03
C ASN A 374 -14.08 10.69 10.50
N PRO A 375 -14.33 10.67 9.18
CA PRO A 375 -15.51 11.31 8.64
C PRO A 375 -16.74 10.63 9.26
N ARG A 376 -17.48 11.37 10.10
CA ARG A 376 -18.72 10.90 10.75
C ARG A 376 -19.80 10.47 9.77
N GLN A 377 -19.61 10.73 8.47
CA GLN A 377 -20.61 10.45 7.46
C GLN A 377 -20.11 9.41 6.45
N PRO A 378 -20.91 8.37 6.22
CA PRO A 378 -20.67 7.41 5.15
C PRO A 378 -20.82 8.16 3.80
N PRO A 379 -20.35 7.55 2.69
CA PRO A 379 -21.00 6.31 2.33
C PRO A 379 -20.26 5.03 2.77
N PHE A 380 -19.03 5.09 3.29
CA PHE A 380 -18.29 3.88 3.70
C PHE A 380 -17.48 4.07 4.98
N PRO A 381 -17.44 3.06 5.87
CA PRO A 381 -16.52 3.04 6.99
C PRO A 381 -15.09 2.92 6.43
N GLN A 382 -14.36 4.04 6.40
CA GLN A 382 -12.90 3.96 6.36
C GLN A 382 -12.47 3.44 7.71
N SER A 383 -11.82 2.28 7.73
CA SER A 383 -11.25 1.74 8.97
C SER A 383 -10.12 2.65 9.42
N SER A 384 -10.29 3.33 10.54
CA SER A 384 -9.18 3.99 11.23
C SER A 384 -8.11 2.94 11.54
N PRO A 385 -6.83 3.25 11.35
CA PRO A 385 -5.76 2.32 11.67
C PRO A 385 -5.75 2.08 13.17
N SER A 386 -5.73 0.81 13.56
CA SER A 386 -5.45 0.40 14.94
C SER A 386 -4.02 0.77 15.38
N HIS A 387 -3.08 0.84 14.42
CA HIS A 387 -1.67 1.08 14.67
C HIS A 387 -1.07 2.05 13.64
N LEU A 388 -0.22 2.96 14.10
CA LEU A 388 0.62 3.80 13.27
C LEU A 388 2.07 3.37 13.44
N VAL A 389 2.79 3.17 12.34
CA VAL A 389 4.23 2.92 12.36
C VAL A 389 4.93 4.13 11.73
N VAL A 390 5.56 4.94 12.56
CA VAL A 390 6.28 6.16 12.15
C VAL A 390 7.76 5.84 11.98
N ASP A 391 8.25 5.91 10.74
CA ASP A 391 9.65 5.64 10.38
C ASP A 391 10.18 6.78 9.51
N LEU A 392 10.78 7.77 10.17
CA LEU A 392 11.14 9.07 9.61
C LEU A 392 12.57 9.46 9.99
N GLY A 393 13.14 10.42 9.25
CA GLY A 393 14.36 11.13 9.62
C GLY A 393 15.62 10.67 8.89
N VAL A 394 15.53 9.63 8.04
CA VAL A 394 16.62 9.27 7.13
C VAL A 394 16.86 10.41 6.14
N ALA A 395 15.85 10.87 5.38
CA ALA A 395 16.03 12.01 4.51
C ALA A 395 16.43 13.27 5.27
N ASP A 396 15.79 13.56 6.42
CA ASP A 396 16.12 14.75 7.22
C ASP A 396 17.59 14.77 7.65
N ILE A 397 18.03 13.79 8.45
CA ILE A 397 19.33 13.87 9.14
C ILE A 397 20.44 13.20 8.32
N LEU A 398 20.19 12.04 7.71
CA LEU A 398 21.25 11.29 7.02
C LEU A 398 21.53 11.86 5.62
N ILE A 399 20.51 12.27 4.89
CA ILE A 399 20.63 12.77 3.52
C ILE A 399 20.80 14.29 3.51
N HIS A 400 19.85 15.04 4.06
CA HIS A 400 19.80 16.50 3.99
C HIS A 400 20.47 17.23 5.16
N LYS A 401 21.04 16.48 6.11
CA LYS A 401 21.82 17.02 7.25
C LYS A 401 21.06 18.07 8.07
N VAL A 402 19.74 17.93 8.17
CA VAL A 402 18.89 18.76 9.03
C VAL A 402 19.41 18.66 10.47
N ASP A 403 19.44 19.80 11.16
CA ASP A 403 19.82 19.87 12.56
C ASP A 403 18.96 18.91 13.41
N PRO A 404 19.58 18.01 14.23
CA PRO A 404 18.84 17.05 15.03
C PRO A 404 17.85 17.68 16.03
N ALA A 405 18.14 18.85 16.58
CA ALA A 405 17.23 19.52 17.51
C ALA A 405 16.00 20.07 16.78
N LYS A 406 16.18 20.63 15.57
CA LYS A 406 15.06 20.97 14.67
C LYS A 406 14.22 19.74 14.35
N TYR A 407 14.83 18.65 13.89
CA TYR A 407 14.10 17.40 13.60
C TYR A 407 13.34 16.88 14.81
N GLN A 408 13.97 16.85 16.00
CA GLN A 408 13.33 16.43 17.25
C GLN A 408 12.07 17.26 17.53
N LYS A 409 12.16 18.59 17.42
CA LYS A 409 11.03 19.50 17.65
C LYS A 409 9.87 19.21 16.69
N GLU A 410 10.15 19.11 15.39
CA GLU A 410 9.12 18.86 14.37
C GLU A 410 8.50 17.46 14.55
N LEU A 411 9.29 16.43 14.90
CA LEU A 411 8.78 15.10 15.20
C LEU A 411 7.89 15.10 16.45
N THR A 412 8.30 15.81 17.49
CA THR A 412 7.47 15.97 18.71
C THR A 412 6.11 16.56 18.36
N LEU A 413 6.09 17.67 17.62
CA LEU A 413 4.85 18.32 17.19
C LEU A 413 4.00 17.42 16.30
N PHE A 414 4.64 16.70 15.37
CA PHE A 414 3.96 15.79 14.47
C PHE A 414 3.28 14.65 15.24
N LEU A 415 3.99 13.99 16.16
CA LEU A 415 3.43 12.93 17.01
C LEU A 415 2.26 13.43 17.87
N CYS A 416 2.37 14.65 18.42
CA CYS A 416 1.27 15.28 19.15
C CYS A 416 0.04 15.49 18.26
N LYS A 417 0.23 16.00 17.03
CA LYS A 417 -0.88 16.19 16.07
C LYS A 417 -1.49 14.87 15.62
N LEU A 418 -0.69 13.81 15.45
CA LEU A 418 -1.22 12.47 15.15
C LEU A 418 -2.16 12.00 16.25
N ARG A 419 -1.75 12.14 17.52
CA ARG A 419 -2.58 11.75 18.67
C ARG A 419 -3.84 12.61 18.78
N LEU A 420 -3.72 13.93 18.64
CA LEU A 420 -4.83 14.85 18.87
C LEU A 420 -5.83 14.94 17.73
N HIS A 421 -5.35 15.01 16.49
CA HIS A 421 -6.16 15.40 15.35
C HIS A 421 -6.40 14.28 14.35
N ALA A 422 -5.58 13.22 14.36
CA ALA A 422 -5.72 12.12 13.42
C ALA A 422 -6.33 10.88 14.07
N TYR A 423 -5.59 10.24 15.00
CA TYR A 423 -5.94 8.93 15.53
C TYR A 423 -5.75 8.87 17.06
N PRO A 424 -6.69 9.41 17.83
CA PRO A 424 -6.61 9.44 19.30
C PRO A 424 -6.50 8.07 19.96
N ALA A 425 -7.07 7.03 19.33
CA ALA A 425 -7.09 5.67 19.87
C ALA A 425 -6.00 4.75 19.29
N ALA A 426 -5.22 5.17 18.30
CA ALA A 426 -4.26 4.28 17.65
C ALA A 426 -3.00 4.05 18.50
N ASN A 427 -2.42 2.86 18.40
CA ASN A 427 -1.10 2.56 18.95
C ASN A 427 -0.03 3.16 18.03
N ILE A 428 0.76 4.11 18.54
CA ILE A 428 1.80 4.78 17.75
C ILE A 428 3.16 4.17 18.08
N LEU A 429 3.70 3.44 17.11
CA LEU A 429 5.03 2.85 17.14
C LEU A 429 5.98 3.76 16.36
N VAL A 430 7.04 4.25 17.01
CA VAL A 430 8.04 5.11 16.36
C VAL A 430 9.35 4.33 16.23
N LEU A 431 9.83 4.14 15.01
CA LEU A 431 11.06 3.41 14.74
C LEU A 431 12.27 4.35 14.85
N ALA A 432 13.16 4.06 15.80
CA ALA A 432 14.42 4.80 15.99
C ALA A 432 15.59 3.95 15.49
N ARG A 433 16.38 4.47 14.55
CA ARG A 433 17.47 3.72 13.92
C ARG A 433 18.83 4.09 14.50
N GLN A 434 19.47 3.11 15.11
CA GLN A 434 20.79 3.29 15.69
C GLN A 434 21.91 2.88 14.72
N ASP A 435 21.72 1.79 13.97
CA ASP A 435 22.76 1.17 13.16
C ASP A 435 22.44 1.18 11.66
N ALA A 436 23.47 0.97 10.85
CA ALA A 436 23.30 0.71 9.43
C ALA A 436 22.62 -0.65 9.24
N PRO A 437 21.63 -0.76 8.33
CA PRO A 437 21.05 -2.04 7.96
C PRO A 437 22.15 -3.05 7.58
N GLY A 438 22.11 -4.26 8.16
CA GLY A 438 23.01 -5.36 7.78
C GLY A 438 24.31 -5.49 8.60
N LYS A 439 24.71 -4.53 9.45
CA LYS A 439 25.90 -4.71 10.31
C LYS A 439 25.73 -5.82 11.35
N SER A 440 24.51 -6.08 11.83
CA SER A 440 24.25 -7.12 12.83
C SER A 440 24.24 -8.56 12.30
N ALA A 441 24.32 -8.76 10.98
CA ALA A 441 24.26 -10.08 10.36
C ALA A 441 25.61 -10.57 9.78
N SER A 442 26.70 -9.81 9.95
CA SER A 442 28.04 -10.40 9.99
C SER A 442 28.24 -11.10 11.33
N ARG A 443 27.34 -12.05 11.66
CA ARG A 443 27.73 -13.15 12.53
C ARG A 443 28.74 -13.90 11.70
N THR A 444 30.01 -13.65 11.96
CA THR A 444 31.07 -14.61 11.69
C THR A 444 30.62 -15.91 12.33
N HIS A 445 29.91 -16.75 11.57
CA HIS A 445 30.09 -18.18 11.69
C HIS A 445 31.55 -18.42 11.29
N ALA A 446 32.46 -18.10 12.21
CA ALA A 446 33.73 -18.77 12.28
C ALA A 446 33.35 -20.22 12.53
N ASN A 447 33.23 -20.98 11.43
CA ASN A 447 33.37 -22.41 11.49
C ASN A 447 34.81 -22.63 11.99
N ASP A 448 34.95 -22.76 13.31
CA ASP A 448 36.19 -23.22 13.97
C ASP A 448 36.47 -24.70 13.69
N ASN A 449 35.66 -25.35 12.84
CA ASN A 449 35.92 -26.70 12.35
C ASN A 449 36.28 -26.60 10.87
N GLY A 450 37.56 -26.81 10.58
CA GLY A 450 38.21 -26.71 9.26
C GLY A 450 37.76 -27.73 8.23
N ASP A 451 36.47 -28.01 8.11
CA ASP A 451 35.90 -28.84 7.06
C ASP A 451 35.32 -27.95 5.96
N ALA A 452 36.02 -27.95 4.83
CA ALA A 452 35.57 -27.37 3.56
C ALA A 452 34.38 -28.17 3.00
N ALA A 453 33.23 -28.09 3.67
CA ALA A 453 31.99 -28.63 3.14
C ALA A 453 31.30 -27.55 2.28
N ALA A 454 31.02 -27.92 1.04
CA ALA A 454 30.37 -27.12 0.02
C ALA A 454 29.20 -26.29 0.60
N VAL A 455 29.37 -24.96 0.57
CA VAL A 455 28.31 -24.01 0.86
C VAL A 455 27.26 -24.18 -0.23
N SER A 456 26.17 -24.89 0.09
CA SER A 456 25.06 -25.10 -0.83
C SER A 456 24.52 -23.76 -1.30
N GLU A 457 24.30 -23.70 -2.62
CA GLU A 457 23.87 -22.56 -3.43
C GLU A 457 22.44 -22.04 -3.12
N ASP A 458 21.94 -22.29 -1.91
CA ASP A 458 20.63 -21.80 -1.43
C ASP A 458 20.72 -20.36 -0.88
N GLN A 459 21.81 -19.64 -1.19
CA GLN A 459 22.05 -18.23 -0.84
C GLN A 459 21.16 -17.23 -1.59
N ASN A 460 20.27 -17.70 -2.48
CA ASN A 460 19.45 -16.82 -3.32
C ASN A 460 18.17 -16.29 -2.64
N THR A 461 17.85 -16.69 -1.41
CA THR A 461 16.62 -16.24 -0.73
C THR A 461 16.84 -15.15 0.33
N HIS A 462 18.08 -14.87 0.71
CA HIS A 462 18.40 -13.73 1.57
C HIS A 462 18.69 -12.50 0.71
N VAL A 463 17.63 -11.77 0.35
CA VAL A 463 17.77 -10.42 -0.21
C VAL A 463 18.38 -9.53 0.87
N TRP A 464 19.71 -9.44 0.88
CA TRP A 464 20.44 -8.57 1.78
C TRP A 464 20.04 -7.13 1.46
N PHE A 465 19.40 -6.47 2.41
CA PHE A 465 19.16 -5.03 2.34
C PHE A 465 20.54 -4.33 2.22
N ARG A 466 20.85 -3.77 1.06
CA ARG A 466 22.04 -2.94 0.85
C ARG A 466 21.64 -1.47 0.94
N SER A 467 22.03 -0.83 2.04
CA SER A 467 21.89 0.61 2.20
C SER A 467 22.77 1.33 1.16
N ILE A 468 22.20 2.33 0.48
CA ILE A 468 22.92 3.25 -0.41
C ILE A 468 23.74 4.28 0.38
N ILE A 469 23.45 4.43 1.68
CA ILE A 469 24.18 5.34 2.55
C ILE A 469 25.42 4.57 3.07
N PRO A 470 26.64 4.96 2.67
CA PRO A 470 27.84 4.23 3.03
C PRO A 470 28.03 4.23 4.55
N ALA A 471 28.45 3.10 5.13
CA ALA A 471 28.60 2.94 6.58
C ALA A 471 29.93 3.51 7.13
N THR A 472 30.16 4.80 6.92
CA THR A 472 31.33 5.55 7.42
C THR A 472 31.19 5.95 8.91
N PRO A 473 32.27 6.34 9.59
CA PRO A 473 32.19 6.90 10.95
C PRO A 473 31.24 8.11 11.05
N ASP A 474 31.24 8.99 10.04
CA ASP A 474 30.39 10.18 10.02
C ASP A 474 28.90 9.83 9.91
N THR A 475 28.55 8.89 9.03
CA THR A 475 27.16 8.42 8.90
C THR A 475 26.72 7.65 10.15
N ALA A 476 27.62 6.91 10.81
CA ALA A 476 27.34 6.30 12.10
C ALA A 476 27.05 7.35 13.19
N ALA A 477 27.84 8.44 13.23
CA ALA A 477 27.58 9.55 14.15
C ALA A 477 26.24 10.23 13.86
N LEU A 478 25.87 10.41 12.59
CA LEU A 478 24.56 10.94 12.20
C LEU A 478 23.40 10.00 12.57
N ARG A 479 23.56 8.68 12.41
CA ARG A 479 22.56 7.69 12.86
C ARG A 479 22.36 7.74 14.37
N LYS A 480 23.44 7.86 15.13
CA LYS A 480 23.36 8.07 16.59
C LYS A 480 22.61 9.36 16.94
N LYS A 481 22.85 10.45 16.20
CA LYS A 481 22.09 11.71 16.36
C LYS A 481 20.60 11.53 16.04
N LEU A 482 20.27 10.87 14.93
CA LEU A 482 18.90 10.53 14.56
C LEU A 482 18.21 9.70 15.65
N PHE A 483 18.83 8.61 16.10
CA PHE A 483 18.31 7.76 17.17
C PHE A 483 17.99 8.56 18.44
N ASN A 484 18.94 9.38 18.89
CA ASN A 484 18.78 10.19 20.09
C ASN A 484 17.66 11.24 19.93
N ALA A 485 17.60 11.91 18.78
CA ALA A 485 16.56 12.90 18.48
C ALA A 485 15.17 12.25 18.42
N THR A 486 15.03 11.10 17.77
CA THR A 486 13.78 10.33 17.72
C THR A 486 13.35 9.89 19.13
N LYS A 487 14.27 9.34 19.94
CA LYS A 487 13.98 8.94 21.32
C LYS A 487 13.51 10.12 22.17
N ALA A 488 14.20 11.26 22.07
CA ALA A 488 13.85 12.47 22.81
C ALA A 488 12.49 13.04 22.37
N ALA A 489 12.17 13.00 21.07
CA ALA A 489 10.88 13.44 20.56
C ALA A 489 9.72 12.57 21.06
N VAL A 490 9.91 11.25 21.10
CA VAL A 490 8.91 10.31 21.65
C VAL A 490 8.68 10.56 23.14
N ALA A 491 9.75 10.80 23.92
CA ALA A 491 9.64 11.12 25.34
C ALA A 491 8.85 12.42 25.54
N ALA A 492 9.20 13.49 24.82
CA ALA A 492 8.52 14.78 24.91
C ALA A 492 7.05 14.69 24.48
N ALA A 493 6.73 13.95 23.41
CA ALA A 493 5.35 13.78 22.96
C ALA A 493 4.50 13.01 23.99
N ARG A 494 5.07 12.02 24.68
CA ARG A 494 4.40 11.29 25.77
C ARG A 494 4.16 12.14 27.00
N GLU A 495 5.07 13.05 27.31
CA GLU A 495 4.91 14.01 28.41
C GLU A 495 3.78 15.02 28.12
N LEU A 496 3.72 15.53 26.89
CA LEU A 496 2.68 16.46 26.46
C LEU A 496 1.29 15.81 26.35
N TYR A 497 1.24 14.53 25.94
CA TYR A 497 0.01 13.76 25.77
C TYR A 497 0.19 12.35 26.33
N PRO A 498 0.06 12.18 27.66
CA PRO A 498 0.15 10.86 28.27
C PRO A 498 -0.95 9.95 27.71
N PRO A 499 -0.68 8.66 27.51
CA PRO A 499 -1.71 7.71 27.11
C PRO A 499 -2.84 7.72 28.14
N ASP A 500 -4.09 7.71 27.68
CA ASP A 500 -5.24 7.67 28.58
C ASP A 500 -5.18 6.38 29.42
N PRO A 501 -5.02 6.48 30.75
CA PRO A 501 -4.91 5.31 31.62
C PRO A 501 -6.13 4.38 31.51
N LYS A 502 -7.29 4.89 31.10
CA LYS A 502 -8.51 4.09 30.93
C LYS A 502 -8.52 3.22 29.69
N THR A 503 -7.62 3.46 28.74
CA THR A 503 -7.49 2.62 27.54
C THR A 503 -6.54 1.43 27.74
N GLY A 504 -5.96 1.28 28.94
CA GLY A 504 -4.99 0.25 29.28
C GLY A 504 -5.53 -1.18 29.34
N GLU A 505 -6.83 -1.37 29.61
CA GLU A 505 -7.51 -2.66 29.52
C GLU A 505 -8.96 -2.45 29.08
N GLY A 506 -9.44 -3.31 28.18
CA GLY A 506 -10.63 -3.06 27.36
C GLY A 506 -11.95 -2.93 28.13
N HIS A 507 -12.68 -1.85 27.87
CA HIS A 507 -14.05 -1.88 27.37
C HIS A 507 -14.46 -0.44 27.04
N LEU A 508 -14.62 -0.13 25.75
CA LEU A 508 -15.49 0.96 25.34
C LEU A 508 -16.93 0.50 25.66
N GLU A 509 -17.35 0.64 26.91
CA GLU A 509 -18.78 0.84 27.17
C GLU A 509 -19.16 2.11 26.43
N ARG A 510 -19.73 1.95 25.24
CA ARG A 510 -20.60 2.97 24.67
C ARG A 510 -21.65 3.24 25.73
N ARG A 511 -21.54 4.36 26.45
CA ARG A 511 -22.70 5.00 27.06
C ARG A 511 -23.71 5.14 25.93
N GLY A 512 -24.66 4.21 25.89
CA GLY A 512 -25.93 4.42 25.24
C GLY A 512 -26.50 5.66 25.91
N GLU A 513 -26.56 6.75 25.15
CA GLU A 513 -27.45 7.85 25.49
C GLU A 513 -28.83 7.19 25.61
N GLY A 514 -29.35 7.25 26.83
CA GLY A 514 -30.64 6.68 27.16
C GLY A 514 -31.69 7.21 26.22
N GLU A 515 -32.53 6.29 25.77
CA GLU A 515 -33.85 6.56 25.24
C GLU A 515 -34.57 7.52 26.20
N GLY A 516 -34.60 8.80 25.83
CA GLY A 516 -35.64 9.71 26.27
C GLY A 516 -36.88 9.38 25.48
N GLN A 517 -37.84 8.72 26.13
CA GLN A 517 -39.23 8.67 25.72
C GLN A 517 -39.76 10.11 25.56
N GLU A 518 -40.26 10.42 24.37
CA GLU A 518 -41.59 11.01 24.14
C GLU A 518 -42.03 10.77 22.69
#